data_AF-A0A929IHJ1-F1
#
_entry.id   AF-A0A929IHJ1-F1
#
_cell.length_a   1.000
_cell.length_b   1.000
_cell.length_c   1.000
_cell.angle_alpha   90.00
_cell.angle_beta   90.00
_cell.angle_gamma   90.00
#
_symmetry.space_group_name_H-M   'P 1'
#
loop_
_entity.id
_entity.type
_entity.pdbx_description
1 polymer ?
#
loop_
_entity_poly.entity_id
_entity_poly.type
_entity_poly.pdbx_seq_one_letter_code
_entity_poly.pdbx_strand_id
1 'polypeptide(L)'
;LIPNFSMSAFTAMLEPMRLANYSTGRTVYEWEVLSRDGEPVTASNGVRVIADRGVADAPHLENVVVCSGLDAQLFHDNVVFGWLRRWAREGAHVGAVCTGAHVLAHAGLLNGYRCTIHWENLESFREAFPDLDIQPELFEVDRDRFTCAGGVAASDMMLTEIARRHGAETAAAVSELFMHERIREGHDNQRLPLQARLRISHPRLIQAIAEMEHNVEEALTREEIAARVGLSRRQLERLFRRYLNTSPARYYLRLRLERARLLLTQSTMPVTEIAFACGFTSASHFSKCYRDMFTRTPRDERRVRDPAGNGGAAAATVQ
;
A
#
# COMPACT_ATOMS: atom_id res chain seq x y z
N LEU A 1 -6.21 12.85 -9.58
CA LEU A 1 -6.81 12.20 -8.39
C LEU A 1 -7.77 11.12 -8.83
N ILE A 2 -7.71 9.95 -8.20
CA ILE A 2 -8.63 8.83 -8.40
C ILE A 2 -9.67 8.83 -7.25
N PRO A 3 -10.94 8.46 -7.47
CA PRO A 3 -11.91 8.33 -6.38
C PRO A 3 -11.36 7.50 -5.21
N ASN A 4 -11.73 7.87 -3.99
CA ASN A 4 -11.25 7.26 -2.74
C ASN A 4 -9.73 7.37 -2.52
N PHE A 5 -9.07 8.37 -3.12
CA PHE A 5 -7.64 8.60 -2.88
C PHE A 5 -7.30 8.87 -1.41
N SER A 6 -6.06 8.57 -1.03
CA SER A 6 -5.55 8.88 0.30
C SER A 6 -5.25 10.37 0.42
N MET A 7 -6.06 11.09 1.20
CA MET A 7 -5.82 12.51 1.49
C MET A 7 -4.45 12.74 2.13
N SER A 8 -4.04 11.87 3.05
CA SER A 8 -2.75 12.01 3.72
C SER A 8 -1.58 11.83 2.75
N ALA A 9 -1.68 10.91 1.79
CA ALA A 9 -0.66 10.74 0.76
C ALA A 9 -0.62 11.93 -0.21
N PHE A 10 -1.79 12.47 -0.58
CA PHE A 10 -1.90 13.66 -1.41
C PHE A 10 -1.25 14.88 -0.76
N THR A 11 -1.60 15.19 0.49
CA THR A 11 -1.04 16.34 1.21
C THR A 11 0.44 16.14 1.54
N ALA A 12 0.86 14.93 1.90
CA ALA A 12 2.27 14.60 2.16
C ALA A 12 3.17 14.79 0.92
N MET A 13 2.61 14.65 -0.28
CA MET A 13 3.31 14.97 -1.53
C MET A 13 3.34 16.48 -1.79
N LEU A 14 2.22 17.17 -1.59
CA LEU A 14 2.04 18.56 -1.99
C LEU A 14 2.71 19.56 -1.04
N GLU A 15 2.63 19.31 0.27
CA GLU A 15 3.12 20.26 1.28
C GLU A 15 4.63 20.52 1.22
N PRO A 16 5.52 19.53 0.99
CA PRO A 16 6.95 19.81 0.79
C PRO A 16 7.21 20.76 -0.39
N MET A 17 6.44 20.66 -1.48
CA MET A 17 6.57 21.55 -2.64
C MET A 17 6.16 23.00 -2.29
N ARG A 18 5.03 23.15 -1.59
CA ARG A 18 4.57 24.46 -1.10
C ARG A 18 5.59 25.09 -0.15
N LEU A 19 6.16 24.30 0.75
CA LEU A 19 7.17 24.75 1.70
C LEU A 19 8.52 25.06 1.02
N ALA A 20 8.89 24.37 -0.05
CA ALA A 20 10.06 24.72 -0.85
C ALA A 20 9.90 26.10 -1.51
N ASN A 21 8.71 26.41 -2.03
CA ASN A 21 8.41 27.77 -2.53
C ASN A 21 8.55 28.82 -1.42
N TYR A 22 8.01 28.53 -0.24
CA TYR A 22 8.10 29.43 0.91
C TYR A 22 9.55 29.64 1.38
N SER A 23 10.31 28.54 1.56
CA SER A 23 11.69 28.57 2.05
C SER A 23 12.65 29.25 1.08
N THR A 24 12.44 29.11 -0.22
CA THR A 24 13.29 29.73 -1.25
C THR A 24 12.88 31.16 -1.62
N GLY A 25 11.70 31.61 -1.18
CA GLY A 25 11.16 32.94 -1.50
C GLY A 25 10.77 33.12 -2.97
N ARG A 26 10.67 32.04 -3.75
CA ARG A 26 10.30 32.05 -5.18
C ARG A 26 9.51 30.80 -5.54
N THR A 27 8.77 30.85 -6.66
CA THR A 27 8.04 29.68 -7.15
C THR A 27 9.00 28.71 -7.85
N VAL A 28 9.37 27.62 -7.17
CA VAL A 28 10.17 26.51 -7.71
C VAL A 28 9.32 25.29 -8.07
N TYR A 29 8.12 25.18 -7.51
CA TYR A 29 7.11 24.18 -7.86
C TYR A 29 5.76 24.86 -8.15
N GLU A 30 5.11 24.38 -9.21
CA GLU A 30 3.70 24.64 -9.50
C GLU A 30 3.01 23.29 -9.66
N TRP A 31 1.71 23.22 -9.37
CA TRP A 31 0.93 22.00 -9.48
C TRP A 31 -0.48 22.31 -9.96
N GLU A 32 -1.08 21.36 -10.67
CA GLU A 32 -2.50 21.33 -10.98
C GLU A 32 -3.12 20.05 -10.43
N VAL A 33 -4.30 20.17 -9.82
CA VAL A 33 -5.10 19.06 -9.35
C VAL A 33 -6.04 18.63 -10.47
N LEU A 34 -5.76 17.47 -11.08
CA LEU A 34 -6.57 16.94 -12.15
C LEU A 34 -7.53 15.85 -11.65
N SER A 35 -8.75 15.81 -12.17
CA SER A 35 -9.66 14.66 -12.08
C SER A 35 -9.98 14.11 -13.46
N ARG A 36 -10.73 13.00 -13.52
CA ARG A 36 -11.10 12.38 -14.80
C ARG A 36 -11.87 13.35 -15.71
N ASP A 37 -12.74 14.18 -15.16
CA ASP A 37 -13.67 15.06 -15.89
C ASP A 37 -13.69 16.51 -15.40
N GLY A 38 -12.85 16.86 -14.43
CA GLY A 38 -12.83 18.18 -13.81
C GLY A 38 -13.76 18.30 -12.61
N GLU A 39 -14.57 17.27 -12.34
CA GLU A 39 -15.42 17.27 -11.15
C GLU A 39 -14.62 17.02 -9.86
N PRO A 40 -15.12 17.48 -8.69
CA PRO A 40 -14.47 17.26 -7.42
C PRO A 40 -14.36 15.77 -7.06
N VAL A 41 -13.20 15.37 -6.55
CA VAL A 41 -12.92 13.97 -6.17
C VAL A 41 -12.98 13.81 -4.67
N THR A 42 -13.72 12.81 -4.20
CA THR A 42 -13.82 12.46 -2.78
C THR A 42 -12.67 11.55 -2.37
N ALA A 43 -11.91 11.95 -1.34
CA ALA A 43 -10.89 11.14 -0.70
C ALA A 43 -11.51 10.05 0.19
N SER A 44 -10.74 9.03 0.56
CA SER A 44 -11.19 7.92 1.41
C SER A 44 -11.64 8.34 2.82
N ASN A 45 -11.28 9.55 3.27
CA ASN A 45 -11.72 10.14 4.53
C ASN A 45 -12.98 11.03 4.38
N GLY A 46 -13.60 11.06 3.20
CA GLY A 46 -14.82 11.83 2.92
C GLY A 46 -14.60 13.29 2.52
N VAL A 47 -13.38 13.81 2.60
CA VAL A 47 -13.08 15.18 2.16
C VAL A 47 -13.10 15.24 0.64
N ARG A 48 -13.78 16.26 0.08
CA ARG A 48 -13.82 16.51 -1.37
C ARG A 48 -12.75 17.52 -1.76
N VAL A 49 -11.98 17.20 -2.79
CA VAL A 49 -11.00 18.11 -3.39
C VAL A 49 -11.52 18.54 -4.76
N ILE A 50 -11.61 19.85 -4.95
CA ILE A 50 -11.98 20.44 -6.25
C ILE A 50 -10.79 20.27 -7.19
N ALA A 51 -11.05 19.77 -8.39
CA ALA A 51 -10.03 19.70 -9.44
C ALA A 51 -9.97 21.05 -10.15
N ASP A 52 -8.76 21.44 -10.55
CA ASP A 52 -8.56 22.61 -11.41
C ASP A 52 -9.11 22.34 -12.81
N ARG A 53 -8.93 21.10 -13.32
CA ARG A 53 -9.32 20.68 -14.67
C ARG A 53 -9.57 19.17 -14.76
N GLY A 54 -10.23 18.76 -15.84
CA GLY A 54 -10.26 17.36 -16.29
C GLY A 54 -8.97 16.97 -17.01
N VAL A 55 -8.63 15.69 -17.02
CA VAL A 55 -7.42 15.19 -17.72
C VAL A 55 -7.39 15.58 -19.20
N ALA A 56 -8.54 15.67 -19.87
CA ALA A 56 -8.61 16.06 -21.27
C ALA A 56 -8.09 17.48 -21.55
N ASP A 57 -8.21 18.39 -20.57
CA ASP A 57 -7.87 19.81 -20.69
C ASP A 57 -6.56 20.17 -19.98
N ALA A 58 -5.78 19.17 -19.59
CA ALA A 58 -4.52 19.36 -18.89
C ALA A 58 -3.47 20.06 -19.79
N PRO A 59 -2.73 21.06 -19.26
CA PRO A 59 -1.62 21.69 -19.98
C PRO A 59 -0.44 20.72 -20.13
N HIS A 60 0.67 21.18 -20.71
CA HIS A 60 1.92 20.42 -20.71
C HIS A 60 2.44 20.23 -19.27
N LEU A 61 2.70 18.98 -18.89
CA LEU A 61 3.15 18.60 -17.55
C LEU A 61 4.49 17.87 -17.62
N GLU A 62 5.47 18.33 -16.85
CA GLU A 62 6.75 17.63 -16.70
C GLU A 62 6.63 16.37 -15.84
N ASN A 63 5.74 16.40 -14.84
CA ASN A 63 5.53 15.30 -13.90
C ASN A 63 4.04 15.04 -13.73
N VAL A 64 3.64 13.77 -13.78
CA VAL A 64 2.26 13.32 -13.58
C VAL A 64 2.22 12.33 -12.43
N VAL A 65 1.47 12.66 -11.37
CA VAL A 65 1.32 11.81 -10.18
C VAL A 65 -0.09 11.26 -10.08
N VAL A 66 -0.23 9.94 -10.09
CA VAL A 66 -1.49 9.26 -9.76
C VAL A 66 -1.58 9.09 -8.24
N CYS A 67 -2.45 9.88 -7.62
CA CYS A 67 -2.85 9.66 -6.23
C CYS A 67 -4.14 8.83 -6.17
N SER A 68 -4.06 7.68 -5.50
CA SER A 68 -5.19 6.79 -5.22
C SER A 68 -5.17 6.34 -3.76
N GLY A 69 -6.07 5.42 -3.38
CA GLY A 69 -6.29 5.01 -2.00
C GLY A 69 -7.10 3.72 -1.93
N LEU A 70 -8.29 3.78 -1.33
CA LEU A 70 -9.14 2.59 -1.28
C LEU A 70 -9.58 2.23 -2.70
N ASP A 71 -9.67 0.93 -2.96
CA ASP A 71 -10.24 0.37 -4.17
C ASP A 71 -9.50 0.65 -5.51
N ALA A 72 -8.24 1.08 -5.46
CA ALA A 72 -7.45 1.39 -6.65
C ALA A 72 -7.30 0.22 -7.66
N GLN A 73 -7.26 -1.02 -7.18
CA GLN A 73 -7.18 -2.22 -8.03
C GLN A 73 -8.45 -2.48 -8.86
N LEU A 74 -9.60 -1.92 -8.44
CA LEU A 74 -10.86 -2.01 -9.18
C LEU A 74 -11.02 -0.87 -10.19
N PHE A 75 -10.13 0.13 -10.14
CA PHE A 75 -10.20 1.27 -11.03
C PHE A 75 -9.76 0.87 -12.44
N HIS A 76 -10.72 0.87 -13.37
CA HIS A 76 -10.50 0.60 -14.79
C HIS A 76 -11.14 1.69 -15.63
N ASP A 77 -10.30 2.59 -16.17
CA ASP A 77 -10.74 3.67 -17.04
C ASP A 77 -9.76 3.83 -18.20
N ASN A 78 -10.20 3.43 -19.40
CA ASN A 78 -9.40 3.49 -20.61
C ASN A 78 -9.03 4.91 -21.04
N VAL A 79 -9.84 5.92 -20.68
CA VAL A 79 -9.54 7.32 -20.95
C VAL A 79 -8.35 7.75 -20.10
N VAL A 80 -8.40 7.48 -18.79
CA VAL A 80 -7.29 7.79 -17.86
C VAL A 80 -6.03 7.02 -18.25
N PHE A 81 -6.14 5.72 -18.57
CA PHE A 81 -4.97 4.93 -18.98
C PHE A 81 -4.35 5.42 -20.29
N GLY A 82 -5.18 5.76 -21.29
CA GLY A 82 -4.71 6.34 -22.55
C GLY A 82 -4.02 7.68 -22.35
N TRP A 83 -4.57 8.52 -21.48
CA TRP A 83 -3.99 9.81 -21.11
C TRP A 83 -2.64 9.67 -20.42
N LEU A 84 -2.52 8.77 -19.44
CA LEU A 84 -1.23 8.50 -18.77
C LEU A 84 -0.17 7.99 -19.76
N ARG A 85 -0.54 7.05 -20.63
CA ARG A 85 0.36 6.54 -21.69
C ARG A 85 0.76 7.62 -22.70
N ARG A 86 -0.09 8.61 -22.94
CA ARG A 86 0.25 9.75 -23.80
C ARG A 86 1.33 10.61 -23.15
N TRP A 87 1.14 11.02 -21.89
CA TRP A 87 2.14 11.82 -21.17
C TRP A 87 3.49 11.13 -21.02
N ALA A 88 3.49 9.84 -20.71
CA ALA A 88 4.72 9.05 -20.68
C ALA A 88 5.48 9.09 -22.03
N ARG A 89 4.76 9.01 -23.16
CA ARG A 89 5.38 9.09 -24.51
C ARG A 89 5.84 10.50 -24.87
N GLU A 90 5.20 11.53 -24.32
CA GLU A 90 5.59 12.93 -24.50
C GLU A 90 6.77 13.33 -23.59
N GLY A 91 7.30 12.41 -22.78
CA GLY A 91 8.51 12.60 -21.98
C GLY A 91 8.27 13.02 -20.53
N ALA A 92 7.01 13.05 -20.08
CA ALA A 92 6.70 13.35 -18.68
C ALA A 92 7.18 12.21 -17.76
N HIS A 93 7.69 12.56 -16.59
CA HIS A 93 7.89 11.58 -15.52
C HIS A 93 6.53 11.19 -14.95
N VAL A 94 6.19 9.91 -15.00
CA VAL A 94 4.89 9.40 -14.56
C VAL A 94 5.07 8.55 -13.32
N GLY A 95 4.40 8.93 -12.24
CA GLY A 95 4.48 8.20 -11.00
C GLY A 95 3.18 8.06 -10.26
N ALA A 96 3.24 7.34 -9.14
CA ALA A 96 2.08 7.05 -8.33
C ALA A 96 2.41 7.07 -6.84
N VAL A 97 1.41 7.43 -6.04
CA VAL A 97 1.50 7.44 -4.59
C VAL A 97 0.37 6.61 -3.98
N CYS A 98 0.68 5.96 -2.85
CA CYS A 98 -0.20 5.02 -2.18
C CYS A 98 -0.50 3.82 -3.10
N THR A 99 -1.77 3.47 -3.29
CA THR A 99 -2.21 2.38 -4.16
C THR A 99 -2.33 2.80 -5.62
N GLY A 100 -1.92 4.03 -5.99
CA GLY A 100 -1.92 4.50 -7.37
C GLY A 100 -1.06 3.65 -8.31
N ALA A 101 -0.12 2.86 -7.77
CA ALA A 101 0.66 1.90 -8.54
C ALA A 101 -0.22 0.88 -9.28
N HIS A 102 -1.40 0.50 -8.74
CA HIS A 102 -2.39 -0.31 -9.47
C HIS A 102 -2.82 0.34 -10.79
N VAL A 103 -3.03 1.65 -10.79
CA VAL A 103 -3.48 2.39 -11.99
C VAL A 103 -2.38 2.42 -13.05
N LEU A 104 -1.12 2.61 -12.64
CA LEU A 104 0.01 2.58 -13.57
C LEU A 104 0.28 1.17 -14.10
N ALA A 105 0.15 0.13 -13.26
CA ALA A 105 0.27 -1.25 -13.67
C ALA A 105 -0.80 -1.63 -14.70
N HIS A 106 -2.08 -1.31 -14.43
CA HIS A 106 -3.19 -1.51 -15.38
C HIS A 106 -2.98 -0.74 -16.69
N ALA A 107 -2.34 0.43 -16.64
CA ALA A 107 -2.00 1.19 -17.83
C ALA A 107 -0.79 0.62 -18.62
N GLY A 108 -0.09 -0.37 -18.07
CA GLY A 108 1.13 -0.98 -18.63
C GLY A 108 2.39 -0.12 -18.44
N LEU A 109 2.35 0.87 -17.56
CA LEU A 109 3.40 1.88 -17.41
C LEU A 109 4.52 1.50 -16.44
N LEU A 110 4.39 0.38 -15.73
CA LEU A 110 5.40 -0.17 -14.83
C LEU A 110 6.17 -1.36 -15.43
N ASN A 111 5.82 -1.81 -16.64
CA ASN A 111 6.48 -2.95 -17.28
C ASN A 111 7.96 -2.65 -17.53
N GLY A 112 8.85 -3.47 -16.97
CA GLY A 112 10.30 -3.28 -17.06
C GLY A 112 10.85 -2.15 -16.19
N TYR A 113 10.09 -1.68 -15.19
CA TYR A 113 10.53 -0.73 -14.17
C TYR A 113 10.48 -1.35 -12.79
N ARG A 114 11.38 -0.90 -11.92
CA ARG A 114 11.24 -1.13 -10.47
C ARG A 114 10.09 -0.29 -9.93
N CYS A 115 9.27 -0.89 -9.08
CA CYS A 115 8.15 -0.18 -8.45
C CYS A 115 7.86 -0.69 -7.04
N THR A 116 7.13 0.10 -6.27
CA THR A 116 6.61 -0.24 -4.95
C THR A 116 5.13 0.15 -4.84
N ILE A 117 4.47 -0.41 -3.83
CA ILE A 117 3.10 -0.07 -3.43
C ILE A 117 3.02 -0.13 -1.90
N HIS A 118 1.99 0.47 -1.32
CA HIS A 118 1.73 0.38 0.12
C HIS A 118 1.78 -1.07 0.62
N TRP A 119 2.49 -1.31 1.73
CA TRP A 119 2.81 -2.65 2.26
C TRP A 119 1.60 -3.56 2.39
N GLU A 120 0.46 -2.98 2.74
CA GLU A 120 -0.79 -3.73 2.92
C GLU A 120 -1.27 -4.37 1.61
N ASN A 121 -0.89 -3.83 0.45
CA ASN A 121 -1.27 -4.30 -0.89
C ASN A 121 -0.10 -4.97 -1.63
N LEU A 122 1.09 -5.08 -1.03
CA LEU A 122 2.28 -5.58 -1.74
C LEU A 122 2.04 -6.93 -2.38
N GLU A 123 1.46 -7.85 -1.62
CA GLU A 123 1.35 -9.20 -2.14
C GLU A 123 0.10 -9.37 -3.02
N SER A 124 -1.01 -8.66 -2.77
CA SER A 124 -2.15 -8.66 -3.71
C SER A 124 -1.75 -8.05 -5.07
N PHE A 125 -0.85 -7.07 -5.04
CA PHE A 125 -0.25 -6.48 -6.23
C PHE A 125 0.68 -7.45 -6.97
N ARG A 126 1.51 -8.21 -6.25
CA ARG A 126 2.34 -9.29 -6.84
C ARG A 126 1.50 -10.36 -7.51
N GLU A 127 0.39 -10.77 -6.90
CA GLU A 127 -0.51 -11.75 -7.53
C GLU A 127 -1.18 -11.21 -8.79
N ALA A 128 -1.57 -9.93 -8.78
CA ALA A 128 -2.22 -9.30 -9.92
C ALA A 128 -1.25 -9.02 -11.08
N PHE A 129 0.03 -8.80 -10.78
CA PHE A 129 1.06 -8.42 -11.75
C PHE A 129 2.38 -9.17 -11.51
N PRO A 130 2.42 -10.49 -11.77
CA PRO A 130 3.57 -11.34 -11.44
C PRO A 130 4.85 -10.98 -12.20
N ASP A 131 4.73 -10.31 -13.35
CA ASP A 131 5.88 -9.91 -14.19
C ASP A 131 6.52 -8.58 -13.78
N LEU A 132 5.96 -7.87 -12.79
CA LEU A 132 6.51 -6.59 -12.33
C LEU A 132 7.61 -6.79 -11.29
N ASP A 133 8.65 -5.95 -11.37
CA ASP A 133 9.71 -5.89 -10.36
C ASP A 133 9.24 -5.06 -9.14
N ILE A 134 8.56 -5.74 -8.20
CA ILE A 134 7.90 -5.12 -7.04
C ILE A 134 8.76 -5.21 -5.79
N GLN A 135 9.14 -4.04 -5.27
CA GLN A 135 10.04 -3.85 -4.15
C GLN A 135 9.28 -3.47 -2.87
N PRO A 136 9.63 -4.02 -1.69
CA PRO A 136 8.96 -3.71 -0.42
C PRO A 136 9.51 -2.43 0.25
N GLU A 137 9.86 -1.43 -0.56
CA GLU A 137 10.56 -0.19 -0.16
C GLU A 137 9.59 0.98 0.03
N LEU A 138 9.99 2.07 0.69
CA LEU A 138 9.14 3.27 0.91
C LEU A 138 8.77 3.95 -0.41
N PHE A 139 9.75 4.11 -1.30
CA PHE A 139 9.56 4.64 -2.64
C PHE A 139 10.65 4.14 -3.59
N GLU A 140 10.31 4.05 -4.86
CA GLU A 140 11.21 3.64 -5.95
C GLU A 140 11.17 4.73 -7.02
N VAL A 141 12.34 5.16 -7.48
CA VAL A 141 12.50 6.08 -8.61
C VAL A 141 13.40 5.38 -9.63
N ASP A 142 12.80 4.95 -10.75
CA ASP A 142 13.48 4.25 -11.84
C ASP A 142 13.26 5.02 -13.14
N ARG A 143 14.30 5.74 -13.59
CA ARG A 143 14.30 6.58 -14.80
C ARG A 143 13.17 7.62 -14.78
N ASP A 144 12.18 7.47 -15.67
CA ASP A 144 11.01 8.34 -15.83
C ASP A 144 9.77 7.79 -15.11
N ARG A 145 9.93 6.78 -14.24
CA ARG A 145 8.88 6.25 -13.37
C ARG A 145 9.24 6.41 -11.90
N PHE A 146 8.24 6.69 -11.09
CA PHE A 146 8.39 6.66 -9.65
C PHE A 146 7.13 6.15 -8.96
N THR A 147 7.31 5.44 -7.85
CA THR A 147 6.20 4.93 -7.06
C THR A 147 6.50 5.08 -5.59
N CYS A 148 5.49 5.39 -4.78
CA CYS A 148 5.64 5.58 -3.35
C CYS A 148 4.53 4.84 -2.60
N ALA A 149 4.89 4.18 -1.51
CA ALA A 149 3.97 3.50 -0.61
C ALA A 149 2.87 4.42 -0.05
N GLY A 150 3.08 5.74 -0.06
CA GLY A 150 2.13 6.75 0.40
C GLY A 150 2.23 7.04 1.90
N GLY A 151 1.23 7.72 2.44
CA GLY A 151 1.30 8.31 3.78
C GLY A 151 2.49 9.26 3.89
N VAL A 152 3.19 9.23 5.03
CA VAL A 152 4.36 10.07 5.28
C VAL A 152 5.56 9.78 4.35
N ALA A 153 5.60 8.60 3.71
CA ALA A 153 6.67 8.26 2.76
C ALA A 153 6.67 9.18 1.53
N ALA A 154 5.51 9.75 1.19
CA ALA A 154 5.39 10.71 0.10
C ALA A 154 6.19 11.99 0.40
N SER A 155 6.24 12.41 1.67
CA SER A 155 7.05 13.55 2.10
C SER A 155 8.54 13.24 2.03
N ASP A 156 8.96 12.05 2.45
CA ASP A 156 10.36 11.61 2.31
C ASP A 156 10.82 11.61 0.85
N MET A 157 10.01 11.08 -0.06
CA MET A 157 10.31 11.06 -1.50
C MET A 157 10.42 12.50 -2.05
N MET A 158 9.49 13.39 -1.68
CA MET A 158 9.56 14.78 -2.14
C MET A 158 10.72 15.56 -1.54
N LEU A 159 11.06 15.35 -0.27
CA LEU A 159 12.24 15.95 0.36
C LEU A 159 13.53 15.47 -0.30
N THR A 160 13.59 14.19 -0.68
CA THR A 160 14.70 13.63 -1.48
C THR A 160 14.80 14.32 -2.85
N GLU A 161 13.67 14.55 -3.52
CA GLU A 161 13.64 15.24 -4.81
C GLU A 161 14.01 16.73 -4.69
N ILE A 162 13.56 17.40 -3.64
CA ILE A 162 13.94 18.78 -3.32
C ILE A 162 15.44 18.86 -3.07
N ALA A 163 16.02 17.92 -2.30
CA ALA A 163 17.46 17.88 -2.07
C ALA A 163 18.24 17.73 -3.39
N ARG A 164 17.73 16.87 -4.28
CA ARG A 164 18.33 16.62 -5.60
C ARG A 164 18.28 17.84 -6.53
N ARG A 165 17.16 18.57 -6.56
CA ARG A 165 16.96 19.71 -7.50
C ARG A 165 17.42 21.06 -6.93
N HIS A 166 17.28 21.27 -5.63
CA HIS A 166 17.43 22.57 -4.98
C HIS A 166 18.48 22.55 -3.84
N GLY A 167 19.17 21.41 -3.66
CA GLY A 167 20.24 21.26 -2.69
C GLY A 167 19.76 20.82 -1.31
N ALA A 168 20.67 20.19 -0.56
CA ALA A 168 20.39 19.64 0.77
C ALA A 168 19.92 20.70 1.78
N GLU A 169 20.43 21.94 1.69
CA GLU A 169 20.02 23.03 2.58
C GLU A 169 18.53 23.38 2.43
N THR A 170 18.02 23.42 1.19
CA THR A 170 16.59 23.68 0.93
C THR A 170 15.74 22.55 1.51
N ALA A 171 16.14 21.28 1.27
CA ALA A 171 15.41 20.14 1.81
C ALA A 171 15.41 20.12 3.35
N ALA A 172 16.52 20.48 3.99
CA ALA A 172 16.61 20.59 5.45
C ALA A 172 15.67 21.67 5.99
N ALA A 173 15.66 22.87 5.39
CA ALA A 173 14.76 23.95 5.79
C ALA A 173 13.28 23.57 5.62
N VAL A 174 12.94 22.88 4.52
CA VAL A 174 11.59 22.34 4.31
C VAL A 174 11.25 21.29 5.36
N SER A 175 12.17 20.37 5.68
CA SER A 175 11.99 19.34 6.70
C SER A 175 11.71 19.94 8.08
N GLU A 176 12.43 21.00 8.46
CA GLU A 176 12.21 21.72 9.73
C GLU A 176 10.83 22.38 9.77
N LEU A 177 10.43 23.10 8.71
CA LEU A 177 9.11 23.72 8.60
C LEU A 177 7.98 22.69 8.60
N PHE A 178 8.23 21.51 8.03
CA PHE A 178 7.28 20.41 7.98
C PHE A 178 7.25 19.57 9.26
N MET A 179 8.08 19.91 10.27
CA MET A 179 8.27 19.13 11.51
C MET A 179 8.59 17.66 11.25
N HIS A 180 9.41 17.41 10.23
CA HIS A 180 9.78 16.08 9.78
C HIS A 180 11.14 15.69 10.36
N GLU A 181 11.13 14.85 11.41
CA GLU A 181 12.29 14.54 12.24
C GLU A 181 13.47 13.92 11.47
N ARG A 182 13.17 13.01 10.53
CA ARG A 182 14.18 12.34 9.71
C ARG A 182 13.64 12.11 8.30
N ILE A 183 14.39 12.56 7.30
CA ILE A 183 14.18 12.17 5.90
C ILE A 183 14.62 10.71 5.74
N ARG A 184 13.65 9.83 5.48
CA ARG A 184 13.88 8.40 5.26
C ARG A 184 14.29 8.16 3.81
N GLU A 185 15.15 7.17 3.61
CA GLU A 185 15.61 6.79 2.27
C GLU A 185 14.61 5.87 1.57
N GLY A 186 14.68 5.75 0.25
CA GLY A 186 13.75 4.90 -0.53
C GLY A 186 13.71 3.46 -0.01
N HIS A 187 14.89 2.90 0.28
CA HIS A 187 15.08 1.54 0.74
C HIS A 187 14.81 1.32 2.24
N ASP A 188 14.42 2.37 2.99
CA ASP A 188 14.00 2.18 4.38
C ASP A 188 12.73 1.29 4.43
N ASN A 189 12.55 0.56 5.53
CA ASN A 189 11.41 -0.34 5.69
C ASN A 189 10.09 0.45 5.79
N GLN A 190 9.05 0.01 5.05
CA GLN A 190 7.70 0.58 5.20
C GLN A 190 7.10 0.37 6.59
N ARG A 191 7.45 -0.74 7.25
CA ARG A 191 6.94 -1.12 8.56
C ARG A 191 8.08 -1.18 9.57
N LEU A 192 7.74 -0.95 10.83
CA LEU A 192 8.65 -1.20 11.93
C LEU A 192 9.16 -2.66 11.92
N PRO A 193 10.41 -2.91 12.33
CA PRO A 193 10.93 -4.27 12.50
C PRO A 193 10.04 -5.09 13.44
N LEU A 194 10.01 -6.41 13.22
CA LEU A 194 9.14 -7.34 13.95
C LEU A 194 9.35 -7.27 15.48
N GLN A 195 10.59 -7.07 15.92
CA GLN A 195 11.00 -6.81 17.31
C GLN A 195 10.15 -5.67 17.93
N ALA A 196 10.09 -4.53 17.24
CA ALA A 196 9.40 -3.34 17.69
C ALA A 196 7.88 -3.49 17.59
N ARG A 197 7.38 -4.12 16.50
CA ARG A 197 5.94 -4.41 16.31
C ARG A 197 5.38 -5.29 17.42
N LEU A 198 6.09 -6.35 17.79
CA LEU A 198 5.63 -7.33 18.77
C LEU A 198 6.04 -6.98 20.21
N ARG A 199 6.92 -5.99 20.41
CA ARG A 199 7.53 -5.67 21.71
C ARG A 199 8.19 -6.89 22.36
N ILE A 200 8.81 -7.72 21.53
CA ILE A 200 9.52 -8.94 21.93
C ILE A 200 10.99 -8.76 21.57
N SER A 201 11.87 -9.11 22.50
CA SER A 201 13.32 -9.08 22.29
C SER A 201 13.96 -10.45 22.09
N HIS A 202 13.23 -11.56 22.29
CA HIS A 202 13.80 -12.90 22.21
C HIS A 202 14.15 -13.27 20.74
N PRO A 203 15.44 -13.33 20.35
CA PRO A 203 15.83 -13.37 18.93
C PRO A 203 15.28 -14.58 18.17
N ARG A 204 15.34 -15.77 18.79
CA ARG A 204 14.85 -17.00 18.15
C ARG A 204 13.32 -17.05 17.99
N LEU A 205 12.57 -16.33 18.82
CA LEU A 205 11.12 -16.26 18.67
C LEU A 205 10.76 -15.34 17.50
N ILE A 206 11.49 -14.22 17.37
CA ILE A 206 11.33 -13.28 16.28
C ILE A 206 11.71 -13.94 14.95
N GLN A 207 12.81 -14.68 14.92
CA GLN A 207 13.19 -15.47 13.75
C GLN A 207 12.12 -16.52 13.41
N ALA A 208 11.56 -17.22 14.41
CA ALA A 208 10.50 -18.21 14.17
C ALA A 208 9.24 -17.58 13.58
N ILE A 209 8.89 -16.36 14.01
CA ILE A 209 7.74 -15.63 13.47
C ILE A 209 8.05 -15.10 12.07
N ALA A 210 9.27 -14.64 11.81
CA ALA A 210 9.70 -14.24 10.47
C ALA A 210 9.64 -15.42 9.48
N GLU A 211 10.07 -16.61 9.90
CA GLU A 211 9.90 -17.84 9.11
C GLU A 211 8.41 -18.14 8.83
N MET A 212 7.53 -17.94 9.82
CA MET A 212 6.08 -18.10 9.62
C MET A 212 5.51 -17.04 8.66
N GLU A 213 5.90 -15.77 8.76
CA GLU A 213 5.44 -14.68 7.87
C GLU A 213 5.91 -14.92 6.42
N HIS A 214 7.13 -15.47 6.23
CA HIS A 214 7.69 -15.72 4.90
C HIS A 214 7.11 -16.97 4.21
N ASN A 215 6.65 -17.98 4.97
CA ASN A 215 6.18 -19.26 4.44
C ASN A 215 4.65 -19.41 4.64
N VAL A 216 3.83 -18.46 4.21
CA VAL A 216 2.36 -18.53 4.43
C VAL A 216 1.65 -19.50 3.47
N GLU A 217 2.08 -19.55 2.22
CA GLU A 217 1.55 -20.43 1.18
C GLU A 217 2.00 -21.88 1.40
N GLU A 218 3.30 -22.13 1.41
CA GLU A 218 3.89 -23.42 1.77
C GLU A 218 4.17 -23.50 3.27
N ALA A 219 3.10 -23.66 4.06
CA ALA A 219 3.18 -23.59 5.51
C ALA A 219 4.10 -24.65 6.13
N LEU A 220 5.14 -24.19 6.83
CA LEU A 220 6.07 -25.06 7.54
C LEU A 220 5.41 -25.77 8.72
N THR A 221 5.84 -26.99 8.98
CA THR A 221 5.53 -27.69 10.23
C THR A 221 6.22 -27.02 11.41
N ARG A 222 5.69 -27.27 12.62
CA ARG A 222 6.29 -26.74 13.86
C ARG A 222 7.70 -27.30 14.07
N GLU A 223 7.92 -28.53 13.62
CA GLU A 223 9.18 -29.25 13.62
C GLU A 223 10.22 -28.53 12.75
N GLU A 224 9.85 -28.18 11.52
CA GLU A 224 10.71 -27.43 10.60
C GLU A 224 11.04 -26.05 11.14
N ILE A 225 10.05 -25.31 11.66
CA ILE A 225 10.28 -23.99 12.24
C ILE A 225 11.25 -24.09 13.42
N ALA A 226 11.01 -25.04 14.34
CA ALA A 226 11.88 -25.24 15.49
C ALA A 226 13.32 -25.59 15.07
N ALA A 227 13.47 -26.46 14.06
CA ALA A 227 14.78 -26.82 13.51
C ALA A 227 15.50 -25.61 12.89
N ARG A 228 14.83 -24.81 12.05
CA ARG A 228 15.40 -23.61 11.39
C ARG A 228 15.93 -22.58 12.39
N VAL A 229 15.29 -22.45 13.57
CA VAL A 229 15.70 -21.50 14.61
C VAL A 229 16.53 -22.12 15.74
N GLY A 230 16.95 -23.39 15.59
CA GLY A 230 17.78 -24.11 16.55
C GLY A 230 17.11 -24.33 17.91
N LEU A 231 15.80 -24.57 17.95
CA LEU A 231 15.01 -24.85 19.15
C LEU A 231 14.38 -26.26 19.08
N SER A 232 14.09 -26.83 20.25
CA SER A 232 13.15 -27.95 20.33
C SER A 232 11.70 -27.45 20.26
N ARG A 233 10.76 -28.33 19.86
CA ARG A 233 9.31 -28.00 19.83
C ARG A 233 8.82 -27.46 21.17
N ARG A 234 9.23 -28.08 22.28
CA ARG A 234 8.85 -27.69 23.64
C ARG A 234 9.38 -26.29 23.99
N GLN A 235 10.60 -25.96 23.56
CA GLN A 235 11.14 -24.62 23.75
C GLN A 235 10.37 -23.59 22.94
N LEU A 236 10.06 -23.89 21.67
CA LEU A 236 9.24 -23.03 20.81
C LEU A 236 7.86 -22.76 21.43
N GLU A 237 7.15 -23.80 21.85
CA GLU A 237 5.85 -23.68 22.52
C GLU A 237 5.92 -22.84 23.79
N ARG A 238 6.95 -23.04 24.61
CA ARG A 238 7.16 -22.25 25.83
C ARG A 238 7.40 -20.77 25.51
N LEU A 239 8.13 -20.45 24.45
CA LEU A 239 8.35 -19.06 24.02
C LEU A 239 7.05 -18.41 23.55
N PHE A 240 6.29 -19.08 22.67
CA PHE A 240 4.99 -18.58 22.21
C PHE A 240 4.02 -18.37 23.38
N ARG A 241 3.98 -19.29 24.34
CA ARG A 241 3.13 -19.13 25.53
C ARG A 241 3.60 -17.99 26.44
N ARG A 242 4.92 -17.86 26.67
CA ARG A 242 5.47 -16.80 27.55
C ARG A 242 5.30 -15.40 26.97
N TYR A 243 5.53 -15.22 25.67
CA TYR A 243 5.61 -13.88 25.06
C TYR A 243 4.35 -13.48 24.29
N LEU A 244 3.57 -14.44 23.80
CA LEU A 244 2.40 -14.17 22.94
C LEU A 244 1.10 -14.77 23.49
N ASN A 245 1.16 -15.44 24.65
CA ASN A 245 0.03 -16.10 25.29
C ASN A 245 -0.78 -17.02 24.36
N THR A 246 -0.11 -17.69 23.41
CA THR A 246 -0.74 -18.57 22.43
C THR A 246 0.18 -19.74 22.07
N SER A 247 -0.30 -20.68 21.27
CA SER A 247 0.54 -21.76 20.72
C SER A 247 1.12 -21.35 19.36
N PRO A 248 2.27 -21.93 18.94
CA PRO A 248 2.83 -21.68 17.61
C PRO A 248 1.82 -21.98 16.49
N ALA A 249 1.07 -23.07 16.59
CA ALA A 249 0.08 -23.47 15.60
C ALA A 249 -1.07 -22.44 15.47
N ARG A 250 -1.61 -21.97 16.61
CA ARG A 250 -2.71 -21.00 16.59
C ARG A 250 -2.26 -19.65 16.08
N TYR A 251 -1.03 -19.23 16.42
CA TYR A 251 -0.44 -18.01 15.89
C TYR A 251 -0.25 -18.07 14.38
N TYR A 252 0.31 -19.18 13.88
CA TYR A 252 0.55 -19.34 12.45
C TYR A 252 -0.75 -19.41 11.65
N LEU A 253 -1.77 -20.11 12.18
CA LEU A 253 -3.11 -20.09 11.58
C LEU A 253 -3.66 -18.66 11.48
N ARG A 254 -3.47 -17.83 12.53
CA ARG A 254 -3.91 -16.44 12.51
C ARG A 254 -3.19 -15.64 11.42
N LEU A 255 -1.86 -15.75 11.29
CA LEU A 255 -1.12 -15.07 10.22
C LEU A 255 -1.66 -15.41 8.83
N ARG A 256 -1.90 -16.69 8.58
CA ARG A 256 -2.46 -17.18 7.31
C ARG A 256 -3.86 -16.65 7.04
N LEU A 257 -4.71 -16.54 8.07
CA LEU A 257 -6.05 -15.97 7.96
C LEU A 257 -6.03 -14.44 7.77
N GLU A 258 -5.10 -13.72 8.42
CA GLU A 258 -4.88 -12.28 8.21
C GLU A 258 -4.44 -12.00 6.77
N ARG A 259 -3.51 -12.80 6.23
CA ARG A 259 -3.13 -12.76 4.81
C ARG A 259 -4.32 -13.00 3.89
N ALA A 260 -5.12 -14.03 4.18
CA ALA A 260 -6.31 -14.33 3.40
C ALA A 260 -7.31 -13.16 3.40
N ARG A 261 -7.46 -12.48 4.53
CA ARG A 261 -8.32 -11.30 4.65
C ARG A 261 -7.84 -10.17 3.73
N LEU A 262 -6.54 -9.89 3.69
CA LEU A 262 -5.98 -8.91 2.75
C LEU A 262 -6.27 -9.29 1.31
N LEU A 263 -6.03 -10.54 0.91
CA LEU A 263 -6.34 -10.99 -0.46
C LEU A 263 -7.84 -10.91 -0.78
N LEU A 264 -8.71 -11.22 0.18
CA LEU A 264 -10.16 -11.15 0.00
C LEU A 264 -10.64 -9.72 -0.25
N THR A 265 -10.06 -8.75 0.47
CA THR A 265 -10.44 -7.34 0.37
C THR A 265 -9.71 -6.63 -0.75
N GLN A 266 -8.51 -7.08 -1.14
CA GLN A 266 -7.66 -6.32 -2.05
C GLN A 266 -7.44 -6.94 -3.43
N SER A 267 -7.96 -8.13 -3.71
CA SER A 267 -7.82 -8.77 -5.02
C SER A 267 -9.17 -9.29 -5.52
N THR A 268 -9.22 -9.61 -6.82
CA THR A 268 -10.35 -10.29 -7.46
C THR A 268 -10.24 -11.82 -7.42
N MET A 269 -9.14 -12.37 -6.88
CA MET A 269 -8.84 -13.80 -6.82
C MET A 269 -10.00 -14.62 -6.22
N PRO A 270 -10.42 -15.76 -6.81
CA PRO A 270 -11.45 -16.62 -6.24
C PRO A 270 -11.17 -17.05 -4.81
N VAL A 271 -12.21 -17.18 -3.97
CA VAL A 271 -12.07 -17.58 -2.55
C VAL A 271 -11.35 -18.93 -2.39
N THR A 272 -11.55 -19.84 -3.34
CA THR A 272 -10.86 -21.14 -3.40
C THR A 272 -9.36 -20.99 -3.62
N GLU A 273 -8.95 -20.12 -4.54
CA GLU A 273 -7.54 -19.82 -4.81
C GLU A 273 -6.89 -19.12 -3.62
N ILE A 274 -7.59 -18.16 -2.98
CA ILE A 274 -7.11 -17.51 -1.76
C ILE A 274 -6.86 -18.53 -0.64
N ALA A 275 -7.71 -19.55 -0.52
CA ALA A 275 -7.50 -20.61 0.46
C ALA A 275 -6.16 -21.33 0.20
N PHE A 276 -5.87 -21.69 -1.05
CA PHE A 276 -4.63 -22.34 -1.43
C PHE A 276 -3.41 -21.42 -1.28
N ALA A 277 -3.49 -20.16 -1.72
CA ALA A 277 -2.44 -19.15 -1.54
C ALA A 277 -2.11 -18.86 -0.07
N CYS A 278 -3.04 -19.18 0.84
CA CYS A 278 -2.82 -19.09 2.30
C CYS A 278 -2.53 -20.48 2.93
N GLY A 279 -2.12 -21.46 2.13
CA GLY A 279 -1.66 -22.79 2.53
C GLY A 279 -2.75 -23.75 3.01
N PHE A 280 -4.03 -23.48 2.72
CA PHE A 280 -5.12 -24.40 3.08
C PHE A 280 -5.32 -25.44 1.98
N THR A 281 -5.40 -26.71 2.35
CA THR A 281 -5.68 -27.81 1.42
C THR A 281 -7.17 -27.95 1.07
N SER A 282 -8.06 -27.27 1.81
CA SER A 282 -9.51 -27.33 1.62
C SER A 282 -10.16 -25.98 1.85
N ALA A 283 -10.90 -25.49 0.85
CA ALA A 283 -11.69 -24.26 0.95
C ALA A 283 -12.77 -24.32 2.04
N SER A 284 -13.32 -25.50 2.32
CA SER A 284 -14.30 -25.72 3.40
C SER A 284 -13.65 -25.55 4.78
N HIS A 285 -12.46 -26.12 4.97
CA HIS A 285 -11.69 -25.96 6.22
C HIS A 285 -11.28 -24.50 6.40
N PHE A 286 -10.77 -23.86 5.34
CA PHE A 286 -10.45 -22.42 5.34
C PHE A 286 -11.66 -21.58 5.77
N SER A 287 -12.82 -21.76 5.13
CA SER A 287 -14.02 -20.98 5.42
C SER A 287 -14.50 -21.15 6.86
N LYS A 288 -14.36 -22.36 7.43
CA LYS A 288 -14.65 -22.62 8.84
C LYS A 288 -13.68 -21.85 9.75
N CYS A 289 -12.37 -22.03 9.57
CA CYS A 289 -11.36 -21.34 10.37
C CYS A 289 -11.47 -19.81 10.28
N TYR A 290 -11.76 -19.28 9.09
CA TYR A 290 -11.94 -17.86 8.86
C TYR A 290 -13.14 -17.32 9.65
N ARG A 291 -14.29 -18.00 9.59
CA ARG A 291 -15.48 -17.62 10.37
C ARG A 291 -15.26 -17.74 11.87
N ASP A 292 -14.58 -18.78 12.31
CA ASP A 292 -14.28 -18.96 13.73
C ASP A 292 -13.37 -17.84 14.28
N MET A 293 -12.52 -17.24 13.43
CA MET A 293 -11.61 -16.14 13.80
C MET A 293 -12.26 -14.75 13.67
N PHE A 294 -12.90 -14.46 12.54
CA PHE A 294 -13.37 -13.12 12.17
C PHE A 294 -14.89 -12.94 12.25
N THR A 295 -15.61 -13.94 12.75
CA THR A 295 -17.09 -13.97 12.90
C THR A 295 -17.88 -13.74 11.60
N ARG A 296 -17.22 -13.86 10.44
CA ARG A 296 -17.78 -13.62 9.09
C ARG A 296 -17.28 -14.68 8.12
N THR A 297 -18.01 -14.95 7.04
CA THR A 297 -17.49 -15.84 5.99
C THR A 297 -16.54 -15.10 5.05
N PRO A 298 -15.61 -15.80 4.37
CA PRO A 298 -14.77 -15.17 3.34
C PRO A 298 -15.58 -14.43 2.26
N ARG A 299 -16.74 -14.99 1.88
CA ARG A 299 -17.64 -14.39 0.89
C ARG A 299 -18.29 -13.11 1.40
N ASP A 300 -18.69 -13.09 2.67
CA ASP A 300 -19.28 -11.91 3.29
C ASP A 300 -18.23 -10.81 3.48
N GLU A 301 -16.99 -11.16 3.83
CA GLU A 301 -15.88 -10.19 3.91
C GLU A 301 -15.73 -9.43 2.59
N ARG A 302 -15.72 -10.16 1.47
CA ARG A 302 -15.66 -9.56 0.13
C ARG A 302 -16.88 -8.69 -0.20
N ARG A 303 -18.08 -9.08 0.20
CA ARG A 303 -19.32 -8.35 -0.11
C ARG A 303 -19.45 -6.99 0.56
N VAL A 304 -18.90 -6.81 1.76
CA VAL A 304 -18.96 -5.50 2.45
C VAL A 304 -18.15 -4.41 1.73
N ARG A 305 -17.30 -4.81 0.78
CA ARG A 305 -16.59 -3.91 -0.12
C ARG A 305 -17.45 -3.36 -1.26
N ASP A 306 -18.68 -3.83 -1.44
CA ASP A 306 -19.57 -3.41 -2.54
C ASP A 306 -20.69 -2.47 -2.02
N PRO A 307 -20.39 -1.26 -1.51
CA PRO A 307 -21.41 -0.31 -1.08
C PRO A 307 -22.11 0.39 -2.26
N ALA A 308 -21.72 0.10 -3.51
CA ALA A 308 -22.40 0.58 -4.73
C ALA A 308 -23.56 -0.34 -5.18
N GLY A 309 -24.01 -1.27 -4.33
CA GLY A 309 -25.29 -1.96 -4.48
C GLY A 309 -26.45 -1.04 -4.09
N ASN A 310 -27.05 -0.39 -5.09
CA ASN A 310 -28.31 0.34 -5.03
C ASN A 310 -29.33 -0.37 -4.09
N GLY A 311 -29.55 0.17 -2.89
CA GLY A 311 -30.32 -0.50 -1.85
C GLY A 311 -30.81 0.47 -0.78
N GLY A 312 -31.81 1.28 -1.14
CA GLY A 312 -32.83 1.83 -0.25
C GLY A 312 -32.35 2.62 0.97
N ALA A 313 -32.48 3.94 0.88
CA ALA A 313 -32.55 4.80 2.06
C ALA A 313 -33.58 4.23 3.06
N ALA A 314 -33.09 3.76 4.21
CA ALA A 314 -33.87 3.68 5.43
C ALA A 314 -33.28 4.72 6.37
N ALA A 315 -33.87 5.92 6.31
CA ALA A 315 -33.70 6.93 7.34
C ALA A 315 -34.19 6.34 8.67
N ALA A 316 -33.25 6.04 9.56
CA ALA A 316 -33.56 5.85 10.97
C ALA A 316 -33.61 7.25 11.60
N THR A 317 -34.82 7.83 11.60
CA THR A 317 -35.20 8.90 12.52
C THR A 317 -34.97 8.41 13.94
N VAL A 318 -34.16 9.12 14.71
CA VAL A 318 -34.13 8.99 16.17
C VAL A 318 -34.60 10.33 16.73
N GLN A 319 -35.67 10.22 17.52
CA GLN A 319 -36.29 11.25 18.33
C GLN A 319 -35.36 11.78 19.41
#